data_AF-A0AAW3K6V1-F1
#
_entry.id   AF-A0AAW3K6V1-F1
#
_cell.length_a   1.000
_cell.length_b   1.000
_cell.length_c   1.000
_cell.angle_alpha   90.00
_cell.angle_beta   90.00
_cell.angle_gamma   90.00
#
_symmetry.space_group_name_H-M   'P 1'
#
loop_
_entity.id
_entity.type
_entity.pdbx_description
1 polymer ?
#
loop_
_entity_poly.entity_id
_entity_poly.type
_entity_poly.pdbx_seq_one_letter_code
_entity_poly.pdbx_strand_id
1 'polypeptide(L)'
;MAHIPPEIFIELVSNPEMNANQIAYKFNTPKSSAYRYIKIFKTIDLTEEFYVRHATNFHKKGVEDETFDQFLFSILRRGGFKSTKELYEKSQLEFKCSRCTFNKLFLSFRERNKIKLKKLTLRICRSKHKKDRGFYTQKRVRKIPDYEE
;
A
#
# COMPACT_ATOMS: atom_id res chain seq x y z
N MET A 1 6.64 9.43 -6.01
CA MET A 1 7.02 10.81 -6.36
C MET A 1 7.76 11.42 -5.19
N ALA A 2 8.68 12.35 -5.45
CA ALA A 2 9.51 12.96 -4.40
C ALA A 2 8.69 13.99 -3.61
N HIS A 3 8.78 13.95 -2.28
CA HIS A 3 7.98 14.75 -1.35
C HIS A 3 8.89 15.71 -0.59
N ILE A 4 8.47 16.97 -0.40
CA ILE A 4 9.14 17.93 0.49
C ILE A 4 8.44 17.87 1.86
N PRO A 5 9.16 17.60 2.97
CA PRO A 5 8.59 17.68 4.32
C PRO A 5 7.91 19.04 4.59
N PRO A 6 6.76 19.09 5.29
CA PRO A 6 5.99 20.32 5.47
C PRO A 6 6.78 21.46 6.11
N GLU A 7 7.63 21.15 7.09
CA GLU A 7 8.44 22.11 7.83
C GLU A 7 9.48 22.77 6.91
N ILE A 8 10.07 21.98 6.00
CA ILE A 8 11.04 22.46 5.00
C ILE A 8 10.32 23.27 3.92
N PHE A 9 9.10 22.89 3.54
CA PHE A 9 8.31 23.61 2.56
C PHE A 9 7.92 25.01 3.07
N ILE A 10 7.40 25.11 4.30
CA ILE A 10 7.07 26.39 4.93
C ILE A 10 8.29 27.30 4.96
N GLU A 11 9.44 26.75 5.36
CA GLU A 11 10.69 27.51 5.41
C GLU A 11 11.15 27.99 4.03
N LEU A 12 11.02 27.17 2.98
CA LEU A 12 11.36 27.56 1.61
C LEU A 12 10.40 28.63 1.04
N VAL A 13 9.14 28.63 1.45
CA VAL A 13 8.19 29.71 1.13
C VAL A 13 8.59 31.01 1.83
N SER A 14 8.97 30.95 3.11
CA SER A 14 9.40 32.12 3.86
C SER A 14 10.79 32.64 3.45
N ASN A 15 11.68 31.76 3.03
CA ASN A 15 13.08 32.04 2.66
C ASN A 15 13.47 31.38 1.32
N PRO A 16 13.04 31.92 0.16
CA PRO A 16 13.21 31.27 -1.15
C PRO A 16 14.66 31.07 -1.60
N GLU A 17 15.58 31.90 -1.12
CA GLU A 17 17.01 31.85 -1.47
C GLU A 17 17.82 30.88 -0.61
N MET A 18 17.17 30.14 0.30
CA MET A 18 17.84 29.22 1.20
C MET A 18 18.51 28.07 0.43
N ASN A 19 19.79 27.82 0.73
CA ASN A 19 20.59 26.81 0.05
C ASN A 19 20.55 25.44 0.75
N ALA A 20 21.01 24.40 0.04
CA ALA A 20 20.93 23.03 0.53
C ALA A 20 21.73 22.78 1.82
N ASN A 21 22.82 23.51 2.07
CA ASN A 21 23.59 23.38 3.30
C ASN A 21 22.80 23.92 4.50
N GLN A 22 22.10 25.05 4.31
CA GLN A 22 21.27 25.66 5.35
C GLN A 22 20.11 24.75 5.74
N ILE A 23 19.45 24.11 4.75
CA ILE A 23 18.38 23.14 5.02
C ILE A 23 18.92 21.89 5.72
N ALA A 24 20.05 21.36 5.25
CA ALA A 24 20.66 20.18 5.84
C ALA A 24 21.00 20.40 7.32
N TYR A 25 21.55 21.57 7.64
CA TYR A 25 21.86 21.98 9.00
C TYR A 25 20.60 22.23 9.85
N LYS A 26 19.66 23.04 9.34
CA LYS A 26 18.48 23.47 10.11
C LYS A 26 17.51 22.32 10.42
N PHE A 27 17.36 21.38 9.50
CA PHE A 27 16.37 20.28 9.62
C PHE A 27 17.02 18.91 9.85
N ASN A 28 18.34 18.86 10.10
CA ASN A 28 19.09 17.63 10.28
C ASN A 28 18.81 16.60 9.16
N THR A 29 18.82 17.05 7.91
CA THR A 29 18.56 16.20 6.74
C THR A 29 19.82 16.00 5.90
N PRO A 30 19.96 14.86 5.20
CA PRO A 30 21.06 14.68 4.26
C PRO A 30 21.08 15.78 3.20
N LYS A 31 22.26 16.32 2.91
CA LYS A 31 22.45 17.37 1.88
C LYS A 31 21.87 16.96 0.51
N SER A 32 21.94 15.69 0.14
CA SER A 32 21.33 15.15 -1.08
C SER A 32 19.79 15.28 -1.10
N SER A 33 19.15 15.03 0.04
CA SER A 33 17.71 15.24 0.23
C SER A 33 17.36 16.73 0.16
N ALA A 34 18.15 17.59 0.82
CA ALA A 34 17.97 19.04 0.76
C ALA A 34 18.04 19.61 -0.66
N TYR A 35 19.03 19.19 -1.46
CA TYR A 35 19.11 19.55 -2.89
C TYR A 35 17.88 19.10 -3.67
N ARG A 36 17.40 17.88 -3.38
CA ARG A 36 16.19 17.34 -4.02
C ARG A 36 14.97 18.18 -3.67
N TYR A 37 14.83 18.62 -2.42
CA TYR A 37 13.73 19.47 -1.98
C TYR A 37 13.73 20.84 -2.67
N ILE A 38 14.89 21.51 -2.74
CA ILE A 38 15.01 22.80 -3.46
C ILE A 38 14.65 22.63 -4.93
N LYS A 39 15.11 21.55 -5.58
CA LYS A 39 14.79 21.29 -6.99
C LYS A 39 13.30 21.10 -7.21
N ILE A 40 12.62 20.38 -6.31
CA ILE A 40 11.16 20.22 -6.37
C ILE A 40 10.50 21.59 -6.12
N PHE A 41 10.96 22.35 -5.13
CA PHE A 41 10.40 23.66 -4.78
C PHE A 41 10.43 24.65 -5.95
N LYS A 42 11.55 24.72 -6.67
CA LYS A 42 11.68 25.58 -7.86
C LYS A 42 10.78 25.20 -9.04
N THR A 43 10.22 23.99 -9.02
CA THR A 43 9.26 23.51 -10.05
C THR A 43 7.81 23.67 -9.63
N ILE A 44 7.55 24.15 -8.40
CA ILE A 44 6.21 24.39 -7.88
C ILE A 44 5.76 25.79 -8.34
N ASP A 45 4.61 25.85 -9.00
CA ASP A 45 3.88 27.09 -9.20
C ASP A 45 3.14 27.42 -7.90
N LEU A 46 3.47 28.54 -7.25
CA LEU A 46 3.03 28.89 -5.89
C LEU A 46 1.57 29.42 -5.83
N THR A 47 0.82 29.32 -6.94
CA THR A 47 -0.60 29.69 -6.99
C THR A 47 -1.45 28.81 -6.06
N GLU A 48 -2.58 29.34 -5.56
CA GLU A 48 -3.44 28.70 -4.52
C GLU A 48 -3.82 27.24 -4.81
N GLU A 49 -3.84 26.81 -6.08
CA GLU A 49 -4.07 25.42 -6.48
C GLU A 49 -3.07 24.43 -5.87
N PHE A 50 -1.84 24.87 -5.54
CA PHE A 50 -0.80 24.01 -5.00
C PHE A 50 -1.04 23.63 -3.53
N TYR A 51 -1.45 24.59 -2.69
CA TYR A 51 -1.76 24.35 -1.28
C TYR A 51 -2.92 23.35 -1.12
N VAL A 52 -3.94 23.48 -1.97
CA VAL A 52 -5.07 22.55 -1.99
C VAL A 52 -4.62 21.17 -2.50
N ARG A 53 -3.84 21.07 -3.57
CA ARG A 53 -3.40 19.76 -4.10
C ARG A 53 -2.40 19.03 -3.21
N HIS A 54 -1.45 19.71 -2.58
CA HIS A 54 -0.37 19.04 -1.83
C HIS A 54 -0.73 18.70 -0.38
N ALA A 55 -1.53 19.53 0.31
CA ALA A 55 -2.04 19.17 1.63
C ALA A 55 -3.09 18.04 1.56
N THR A 56 -3.80 17.91 0.44
CA THR A 56 -4.83 16.87 0.24
C THR A 56 -4.34 15.63 -0.50
N ASN A 57 -3.12 15.62 -1.05
CA ASN A 57 -2.50 14.43 -1.65
C ASN A 57 -1.99 13.42 -0.60
N PHE A 58 -2.69 13.31 0.53
CA PHE A 58 -2.92 12.01 1.17
C PHE A 58 -3.65 11.13 0.15
N HIS A 59 -2.89 10.53 -0.76
CA HIS A 59 -3.39 9.68 -1.84
C HIS A 59 -4.26 8.52 -1.30
N LYS A 60 -5.57 8.74 -1.17
CA LYS A 60 -6.57 7.68 -1.25
C LYS A 60 -6.88 7.40 -2.73
N LYS A 61 -5.87 6.90 -3.45
CA LYS A 61 -6.06 6.05 -4.65
C LYS A 61 -5.47 4.66 -4.41
N GLY A 62 -5.35 4.26 -3.14
CA GLY A 62 -5.11 2.87 -2.77
C GLY A 62 -6.44 2.11 -2.82
N VAL A 63 -6.40 0.85 -3.26
CA VAL A 63 -7.52 -0.06 -3.03
C VAL A 63 -7.84 -0.04 -1.54
N GLU A 64 -9.08 0.26 -1.18
CA GLU A 64 -9.45 0.22 0.23
C GLU A 64 -9.37 -1.22 0.73
N ASP A 65 -8.84 -1.35 1.95
CA ASP A 65 -8.61 -2.63 2.60
C ASP A 65 -9.90 -3.47 2.67
N GLU A 66 -11.05 -2.84 2.92
CA GLU A 66 -12.34 -3.51 2.98
C GLU A 66 -12.81 -4.02 1.61
N THR A 67 -12.64 -3.22 0.56
CA THR A 67 -13.00 -3.62 -0.81
C THR A 67 -12.15 -4.80 -1.29
N PHE A 68 -10.86 -4.77 -0.97
CA PHE A 68 -9.95 -5.87 -1.29
C PHE A 68 -10.31 -7.15 -0.50
N ASP A 69 -10.69 -7.01 0.77
CA ASP A 69 -11.12 -8.12 1.61
C ASP A 69 -12.40 -8.77 1.05
N GLN A 70 -13.40 -7.96 0.67
CA GLN A 70 -14.64 -8.44 0.05
C GLN A 70 -14.35 -9.20 -1.26
N PHE A 71 -13.48 -8.66 -2.11
CA PHE A 71 -13.02 -9.32 -3.33
C PHE A 71 -12.40 -10.69 -3.02
N LEU A 72 -11.48 -10.77 -2.06
CA LEU A 72 -10.85 -12.04 -1.69
C LEU A 72 -11.83 -13.06 -1.11
N PHE A 73 -12.76 -12.63 -0.26
CA PHE A 73 -13.80 -13.51 0.25
C PHE A 73 -14.72 -14.02 -0.85
N SER A 74 -15.05 -13.20 -1.85
CA SER A 74 -15.85 -13.63 -3.00
C SER A 74 -15.16 -14.76 -3.77
N ILE A 75 -13.84 -14.65 -4.00
CA ILE A 75 -13.04 -15.69 -4.65
C ILE A 75 -13.01 -16.95 -3.80
N LEU A 76 -12.76 -16.82 -2.49
CA LEU A 76 -12.70 -17.96 -1.58
C LEU A 76 -14.05 -18.68 -1.45
N ARG A 77 -15.18 -17.98 -1.57
CA ARG A 77 -16.53 -18.58 -1.54
C ARG A 77 -16.89 -19.29 -2.84
N ARG A 78 -16.43 -18.79 -4.01
CA ARG A 78 -16.76 -19.35 -5.33
C ARG A 78 -15.94 -20.59 -5.72
N GLY A 79 -14.80 -20.82 -5.09
CA GLY A 79 -13.94 -21.97 -5.43
C GLY A 79 -12.45 -21.76 -5.17
N GLY A 80 -12.04 -20.57 -4.76
CA GLY A 80 -10.67 -20.23 -4.44
C GLY A 80 -9.83 -19.91 -5.67
N PHE A 81 -8.52 -20.11 -5.55
CA PHE A 81 -7.52 -19.83 -6.57
C PHE A 81 -6.40 -20.89 -6.56
N LYS A 82 -5.92 -21.28 -7.74
CA LYS A 82 -4.86 -22.30 -7.87
C LYS A 82 -3.47 -21.73 -7.64
N SER A 83 -3.29 -20.43 -7.88
CA SER A 83 -2.01 -19.75 -7.65
C SER A 83 -2.18 -18.27 -7.35
N THR A 84 -1.16 -17.68 -6.71
CA THR A 84 -1.09 -16.23 -6.48
C THR A 84 -0.91 -15.42 -7.77
N LYS A 85 -0.50 -16.06 -8.87
CA LYS A 85 -0.44 -15.42 -10.19
C LYS A 85 -1.86 -15.22 -10.72
N GLU A 86 -2.65 -16.30 -10.75
CA GLU A 86 -4.07 -16.26 -11.15
C GLU A 86 -4.87 -15.26 -10.30
N LEU A 87 -4.65 -15.28 -8.98
CA LEU A 87 -5.30 -14.34 -8.08
C LEU A 87 -4.93 -12.88 -8.39
N TYR A 88 -3.68 -12.63 -8.77
CA TYR A 88 -3.22 -11.30 -9.10
C TYR A 88 -3.76 -10.80 -10.42
N GLU A 89 -3.80 -11.65 -11.45
CA GLU A 89 -4.42 -11.33 -12.73
C GLU A 89 -5.88 -10.90 -12.53
N LYS A 90 -6.64 -11.62 -11.71
CA LYS A 90 -8.01 -11.23 -11.32
C LYS A 90 -8.04 -9.88 -10.59
N SER A 91 -7.14 -9.66 -9.64
CA SER A 91 -7.07 -8.39 -8.91
C SER A 91 -6.62 -7.21 -9.77
N GLN A 92 -5.86 -7.47 -10.85
CA GLN A 92 -5.38 -6.45 -11.77
C GLN A 92 -6.51 -5.95 -12.66
N LEU A 93 -7.44 -6.82 -13.04
CA LEU A 93 -8.66 -6.43 -13.77
C LEU A 93 -9.55 -5.53 -12.91
N GLU A 94 -9.73 -5.88 -11.63
CA GLU A 94 -10.61 -5.15 -10.73
C GLU A 94 -10.02 -3.81 -10.25
N PHE A 95 -8.75 -3.84 -9.82
CA PHE A 95 -8.15 -2.75 -9.06
C PHE A 95 -6.99 -2.06 -9.76
N LYS A 96 -6.51 -2.60 -10.89
CA LYS A 96 -5.35 -2.09 -11.65
C LYS A 96 -4.11 -1.85 -10.77
N CYS A 97 -3.94 -2.65 -9.72
CA CYS A 97 -2.88 -2.47 -8.73
C CYS A 97 -1.56 -3.15 -9.15
N SER A 98 -0.43 -2.59 -8.68
CA SER A 98 0.89 -3.19 -8.90
C SER A 98 1.03 -4.52 -8.14
N ARG A 99 1.91 -5.41 -8.59
CA ARG A 99 2.21 -6.66 -7.89
C ARG A 99 2.70 -6.45 -6.45
N CYS A 100 3.43 -5.36 -6.22
CA CYS A 100 3.90 -4.99 -4.88
C CYS A 100 2.74 -4.61 -3.96
N THR A 101 1.83 -3.75 -4.45
CA THR A 101 0.62 -3.33 -3.74
C THR A 101 -0.27 -4.53 -3.42
N PHE A 102 -0.52 -5.39 -4.41
CA PHE A 102 -1.27 -6.63 -4.23
C PHE A 102 -0.68 -7.50 -3.11
N ASN A 103 0.64 -7.74 -3.12
CA ASN A 103 1.27 -8.59 -2.11
C ASN A 103 1.12 -7.99 -0.69
N LYS A 104 1.24 -6.66 -0.56
CA LYS A 104 1.01 -5.98 0.72
C LYS A 104 -0.43 -6.18 1.19
N LEU A 105 -1.41 -5.86 0.35
CA LEU A 105 -2.83 -6.03 0.66
C LEU A 105 -3.19 -7.48 1.01
N PHE A 106 -2.67 -8.44 0.24
CA PHE A 106 -2.91 -9.88 0.46
C PHE A 106 -2.35 -10.37 1.80
N LEU A 107 -1.15 -9.91 2.18
CA LEU A 107 -0.57 -10.26 3.47
C LEU A 107 -1.38 -9.62 4.62
N SER A 108 -1.71 -8.34 4.51
CA SER A 108 -2.54 -7.63 5.48
C SER A 108 -3.91 -8.30 5.65
N PHE A 109 -4.57 -8.70 4.55
CA PHE A 109 -5.83 -9.45 4.58
C PHE A 109 -5.73 -10.73 5.41
N ARG A 110 -4.66 -11.52 5.22
CA ARG A 110 -4.49 -12.81 5.92
C ARG A 110 -4.34 -12.64 7.42
N GLU A 111 -3.65 -11.58 7.85
CA GLU A 111 -3.49 -11.27 9.27
C GLU A 111 -4.79 -10.72 9.86
N ARG A 112 -5.40 -9.70 9.23
CA ARG A 112 -6.66 -9.08 9.70
C ARG A 112 -7.82 -10.07 9.77
N ASN A 113 -7.93 -10.97 8.80
CA ASN A 113 -9.06 -11.89 8.67
C ASN A 113 -8.76 -13.32 9.14
N LYS A 114 -7.70 -13.54 9.93
CA LYS A 114 -7.25 -14.88 10.36
C LYS A 114 -8.36 -15.73 10.98
N ILE A 115 -9.22 -15.14 11.82
CA ILE A 115 -10.34 -15.83 12.48
C ILE A 115 -11.41 -16.21 11.44
N LYS A 116 -11.85 -15.26 10.60
CA LYS A 116 -12.84 -15.50 9.54
C LYS A 116 -12.37 -16.55 8.53
N LEU A 117 -11.07 -16.55 8.19
CA LEU A 117 -10.45 -17.54 7.30
C LEU A 117 -10.41 -18.97 7.89
N LYS A 118 -10.48 -19.13 9.22
CA LYS A 118 -10.60 -20.46 9.86
C LYS A 118 -11.98 -21.09 9.60
N LYS A 119 -13.03 -20.27 9.50
CA LYS A 119 -14.43 -20.69 9.29
C LYS A 119 -14.73 -21.10 7.85
N LEU A 120 -13.90 -20.68 6.88
CA LEU A 120 -14.10 -21.02 5.47
C LEU A 120 -13.75 -22.48 5.16
N THR A 121 -14.46 -23.06 4.18
CA THR A 121 -14.23 -24.40 3.64
C THR A 121 -12.87 -24.54 2.95
N LEU A 122 -12.37 -23.45 2.34
CA LEU A 122 -11.07 -23.40 1.70
C LEU A 122 -10.02 -22.79 2.63
N ARG A 123 -8.83 -23.39 2.65
CA ARG A 123 -7.63 -22.88 3.32
C ARG A 123 -6.67 -22.32 2.29
N ILE A 124 -6.10 -21.15 2.59
CA ILE A 124 -4.95 -20.60 1.87
C ILE A 124 -3.67 -21.30 2.36
N CYS A 125 -3.01 -22.04 1.48
CA CYS A 125 -1.77 -22.77 1.71
C CYS A 125 -0.58 -22.03 1.09
N ARG A 126 0.61 -22.23 1.65
CA ARG A 126 1.88 -21.79 1.04
C ARG A 126 2.40 -22.85 0.08
N SER A 127 2.89 -22.42 -1.07
CA SER A 127 3.54 -23.29 -2.05
C SER A 127 4.87 -23.82 -1.51
N LYS A 128 5.14 -25.12 -1.71
CA LYS A 128 6.41 -25.76 -1.34
C LYS A 128 7.61 -25.14 -2.06
N HIS A 129 7.44 -24.78 -3.34
CA HIS A 129 8.52 -24.27 -4.21
C HIS A 129 8.70 -22.75 -4.13
N LYS A 130 7.66 -22.00 -3.74
CA LYS A 130 7.70 -20.53 -3.63
C LYS A 130 7.16 -20.11 -2.26
N LYS A 131 7.92 -20.41 -1.19
CA LYS A 131 7.44 -20.24 0.20
C LYS A 131 7.06 -18.79 0.54
N ASP A 132 7.76 -17.80 -0.02
CA ASP A 132 7.59 -16.39 0.35
C ASP A 132 6.45 -15.69 -0.39
N ARG A 133 6.15 -16.12 -1.63
CA ARG A 133 5.23 -15.40 -2.53
C ARG A 133 4.19 -16.29 -3.21
N GLY A 134 4.28 -17.60 -3.03
CA GLY A 134 3.43 -18.60 -3.64
C GLY A 134 2.38 -19.09 -2.66
N PHE A 135 1.13 -18.86 -3.00
CA PHE A 135 -0.07 -19.26 -2.26
C PHE A 135 -1.08 -19.91 -3.20
N TYR A 136 -1.86 -20.84 -2.67
CA TYR A 136 -2.95 -21.52 -3.37
C TYR A 136 -4.05 -21.88 -2.37
N THR A 137 -5.25 -22.20 -2.85
CA THR A 137 -6.33 -22.68 -2.01
C THR A 137 -6.49 -24.19 -2.05
N GLN A 138 -6.83 -24.79 -0.92
CA GLN A 138 -7.12 -26.21 -0.80
C GLN A 138 -8.36 -26.41 0.10
N LYS A 139 -9.21 -27.39 -0.21
CA LYS A 139 -10.33 -27.76 0.67
C LYS A 139 -9.81 -28.22 2.03
N ARG A 140 -10.43 -27.76 3.11
CA ARG A 140 -10.16 -28.26 4.46
C ARG A 140 -10.76 -29.66 4.61
N VAL A 141 -9.99 -30.54 5.25
CA VAL A 141 -10.42 -31.91 5.55
C VAL A 141 -11.42 -31.95 6.72
N ARG A 142 -11.36 -30.96 7.64
CA ARG A 142 -12.28 -30.82 8.77
C ARG A 142 -12.75 -29.37 8.89
N LYS A 143 -14.05 -29.14 9.03
CA LYS A 143 -14.58 -27.85 9.52
C LYS A 143 -14.18 -27.76 11.00
N ILE A 144 -13.57 -26.65 11.39
CA ILE A 144 -13.37 -26.35 12.82
C ILE A 144 -14.77 -26.01 13.35
N PRO A 145 -15.29 -26.69 14.38
CA PRO A 145 -16.58 -26.34 14.98
C PRO A 145 -16.55 -24.87 15.43
N ASP A 146 -17.64 -24.13 15.18
CA ASP A 146 -17.83 -22.81 15.77
C ASP A 146 -18.00 -23.00 17.28
N TYR A 147 -16.92 -22.83 18.04
CA TYR A 147 -17.07 -22.41 19.43
C TYR A 147 -17.30 -20.90 19.38
N GLU A 148 -18.54 -20.50 19.62
CA GLU A 148 -18.91 -19.09 19.82
C GLU A 148 -18.14 -18.54 21.02
N GLU A 149 -17.58 -17.33 20.86
CA GLU A 149 -17.18 -16.42 21.94
C GLU A 149 -18.17 -15.26 21.93
#